data_AF-A0A8S1Q6I5-F1
#
_entry.id   AF-A0A8S1Q6I5-F1
#
_cell.length_a   1.000
_cell.length_b   1.000
_cell.length_c   1.000
_cell.angle_alpha   90.00
_cell.angle_beta   90.00
_cell.angle_gamma   90.00
#
_symmetry.space_group_name_H-M   'P 1'
#
loop_
_entity.id
_entity.type
_entity.pdbx_description
1 polymer ?
#
loop_
_entity_poly.entity_id
_entity_poly.type
_entity_poly.pdbx_seq_one_letter_code
_entity_poly.pdbx_strand_id
1 'polypeptide(L)'
;MFNIILFQIITTIFAFPDVTLSFGILIPKQKDLEENLPATIYQNNQMNRYFDYDQFPILSCCPTNLTKYKVDSLNLHGHSRQKFILPLTITNNENETIILRQLTITDYLSYQDIPVAPKLSTLPILQPHQSIVVEFIHSCERQVDNNNYWSIQNVFIRFQDFQGLNFQYQFICDGSFHPKRFDWSNIILITFDSIVIIILATFGKIYSFRIAFVTPAKRRQFQEQNIQNVDLSPFQGFYLYWPQALIYMGLLLIALFTSMSYKEQAEKIIKLLVYLICVLTSFHFFNEIFGKFRNTLPFLSEKVLCLKIRDYLSIILSTLLIFFYLYYEQPWFVSNLLSICILGSFIKLFKIISLKDALQFFIPLMIVDIFCSIYLSQTVRYEWDSVALRYFNTPFSAQFPYFRYIYKKKCAWVSIFNLLFPGFFLGYVNRFDKHKQTYVYEIIAFFGLLVGLILWVIIQYIFSFPLPTSIFTEILMILTTTLVAIQRNEFNIFYSGNFYDQILMDPFKNDIALQEPTSLEMFGLGSNTQVIKKDTTQQSDLLYRGDQGVVLNSQLFAGLASINRSQQQSSVLQSKFQNHY
;
A
#
# COMPACT_ATOMS: atom_id res chain seq x y z
N MET A 1 20.52 -5.40 -27.58
CA MET A 1 20.97 -6.12 -26.37
C MET A 1 22.41 -6.60 -26.48
N PHE A 2 22.77 -7.34 -27.54
CA PHE A 2 24.16 -7.78 -27.80
C PHE A 2 25.17 -6.60 -27.86
N ASN A 3 24.80 -5.46 -28.43
CA ASN A 3 25.65 -4.26 -28.46
C ASN A 3 25.87 -3.59 -27.09
N ILE A 4 24.94 -3.76 -26.13
CA ILE A 4 25.10 -3.20 -24.77
C ILE A 4 26.07 -4.09 -23.98
N ILE A 5 25.95 -5.41 -24.13
CA ILE A 5 26.87 -6.40 -23.54
C ILE A 5 28.26 -6.26 -24.17
N LEU A 6 28.35 -6.07 -25.50
CA LEU A 6 29.62 -5.83 -26.19
C LEU A 6 30.24 -4.49 -25.78
N PHE A 7 29.43 -3.44 -25.57
CA PHE A 7 29.90 -2.16 -25.04
C PHE A 7 30.43 -2.32 -23.60
N GLN A 8 29.72 -3.05 -22.72
CA GLN A 8 30.19 -3.38 -21.37
C GLN A 8 31.49 -4.20 -21.35
N ILE A 9 31.63 -5.15 -22.28
CA ILE A 9 32.84 -5.98 -22.46
C ILE A 9 34.00 -5.12 -23.00
N ILE A 10 33.75 -4.23 -23.97
CA ILE A 10 34.79 -3.34 -24.51
C ILE A 10 35.19 -2.27 -23.49
N THR A 11 34.28 -1.76 -22.66
CA THR A 11 34.62 -0.86 -21.55
C THR A 11 35.35 -1.56 -20.41
N THR A 12 35.19 -2.89 -20.27
CA THR A 12 35.99 -3.67 -19.29
C THR A 12 37.38 -4.07 -19.82
N ILE A 13 37.64 -3.97 -21.13
CA ILE A 13 38.95 -4.26 -21.73
C ILE A 13 39.96 -3.12 -21.52
N PHE A 14 39.50 -1.87 -21.32
CA PHE A 14 40.36 -0.78 -20.82
C PHE A 14 40.20 -0.68 -19.31
N ALA A 15 40.96 -1.50 -18.58
CA ALA A 15 41.06 -1.38 -17.13
C ALA A 15 41.49 0.05 -16.77
N PHE A 16 40.75 0.69 -15.88
CA PHE A 16 41.18 1.93 -15.22
C PHE A 16 42.51 1.63 -14.48
N PRO A 17 43.42 2.60 -14.34
CA PRO A 17 44.73 2.32 -13.76
C PRO A 17 44.59 1.89 -12.30
N ASP A 18 45.54 1.10 -11.81
CA ASP A 18 45.56 0.64 -10.41
C ASP A 18 45.90 1.80 -9.47
N VAL A 19 44.88 2.60 -9.21
CA VAL A 19 44.90 3.76 -8.32
C VAL A 19 44.02 3.43 -7.12
N THR A 20 44.48 3.75 -5.91
CA THR A 20 43.60 3.73 -4.73
C THR A 20 43.02 5.12 -4.51
N LEU A 21 41.70 5.22 -4.45
CA LEU A 21 40.99 6.44 -4.08
C LEU A 21 40.35 6.27 -2.71
N SER A 22 40.59 7.21 -1.80
CA SER A 22 39.96 7.18 -0.47
C SER A 22 39.66 8.58 0.05
N PHE A 23 38.51 8.75 0.70
CA PHE A 23 38.24 9.94 1.47
C PHE A 23 38.90 9.84 2.85
N GLY A 24 39.47 10.94 3.32
CA GLY A 24 39.90 11.10 4.71
C GLY A 24 38.77 11.64 5.60
N ILE A 25 39.12 12.03 6.83
CA ILE A 25 38.18 12.53 7.82
C ILE A 25 37.81 13.98 7.50
N LEU A 26 36.53 14.33 7.64
CA LEU A 26 36.04 15.70 7.51
C LEU A 26 36.73 16.64 8.51
N ILE A 27 37.19 17.80 8.05
CA ILE A 27 37.86 18.82 8.87
C ILE A 27 36.95 20.05 9.01
N PRO A 28 36.66 20.52 10.24
CA PRO A 28 37.22 20.10 11.55
C PRO A 28 36.74 18.72 12.05
N LYS A 29 37.61 18.00 12.80
CA LYS A 29 37.35 16.67 13.39
C LYS A 29 36.13 16.67 14.31
N GLN A 30 35.32 15.62 14.24
CA GLN A 30 33.99 15.52 14.87
C GLN A 30 33.75 14.23 15.66
N LYS A 31 32.70 14.24 16.51
CA LYS A 31 32.48 13.27 17.61
C LYS A 31 31.77 11.98 17.19
N ASP A 32 31.00 11.99 16.10
CA ASP A 32 30.30 10.80 15.61
C ASP A 32 31.22 9.93 14.74
N LEU A 33 31.77 8.88 15.36
CA LEU A 33 32.76 7.97 14.76
C LEU A 33 32.18 7.01 13.72
N GLU A 34 30.86 6.76 13.69
CA GLU A 34 30.27 5.72 12.82
C GLU A 34 29.88 6.22 11.41
N GLU A 35 29.68 7.53 11.20
CA GLU A 35 29.16 8.06 9.91
C GLU A 35 30.18 8.83 9.05
N ASN A 36 31.40 9.09 9.55
CA ASN A 36 32.44 9.88 8.86
C ASN A 36 33.77 9.12 8.70
N LEU A 37 33.72 7.78 8.58
CA LEU A 37 34.93 6.95 8.46
C LEU A 37 35.65 7.18 7.13
N PRO A 38 37.00 7.10 7.10
CA PRO A 38 37.74 7.07 5.85
C PRO A 38 37.21 5.91 5.02
N ALA A 39 36.80 6.23 3.79
CA ALA A 39 36.10 5.29 2.94
C ALA A 39 36.87 5.15 1.63
N THR A 40 37.29 3.92 1.36
CA THR A 40 37.90 3.56 0.07
C THR A 40 36.83 3.63 -1.01
N ILE A 41 37.04 4.51 -1.98
CA ILE A 41 36.14 4.76 -3.11
C ILE A 41 36.42 3.76 -4.22
N TYR A 42 37.70 3.55 -4.52
CA TYR A 42 38.16 2.71 -5.61
C TYR A 42 39.46 2.01 -5.19
N GLN A 43 39.52 0.70 -5.37
CA GLN A 43 40.71 -0.11 -5.08
C GLN A 43 40.66 -1.41 -5.89
N ASN A 44 41.82 -1.92 -6.32
CA ASN A 44 41.93 -3.18 -7.06
C ASN A 44 41.00 -3.26 -8.28
N ASN A 45 40.96 -2.16 -9.04
CA ASN A 45 40.12 -1.99 -10.21
C ASN A 45 38.59 -2.10 -9.98
N GLN A 46 38.13 -1.99 -8.73
CA GLN A 46 36.72 -2.06 -8.39
C GLN A 46 36.26 -0.80 -7.67
N MET A 47 35.15 -0.24 -8.12
CA MET A 47 34.46 0.83 -7.40
C MET A 47 33.71 0.25 -6.21
N ASN A 48 33.86 0.88 -5.07
CA ASN A 48 33.08 0.54 -3.91
C ASN A 48 31.62 0.93 -4.15
N ARG A 49 30.71 -0.03 -3.93
CA ARG A 49 29.26 0.10 -4.19
C ARG A 49 28.60 1.28 -3.47
N TYR A 50 29.20 1.79 -2.40
CA TYR A 50 28.70 2.97 -1.67
C TYR A 50 28.95 4.32 -2.37
N PHE A 51 29.66 4.30 -3.51
CA PHE A 51 29.96 5.50 -4.30
C PHE A 51 29.45 5.43 -5.75
N ASP A 52 28.93 4.27 -6.18
CA ASP A 52 28.36 4.07 -7.52
C ASP A 52 26.86 4.35 -7.52
N TYR A 53 26.46 5.50 -8.06
CA TYR A 53 25.05 5.89 -8.16
C TYR A 53 24.40 5.42 -9.47
N ASP A 54 25.17 5.34 -10.54
CA ASP A 54 24.70 5.02 -11.89
C ASP A 54 24.24 3.55 -11.99
N GLN A 55 24.69 2.69 -11.06
CA GLN A 55 24.19 1.33 -10.89
C GLN A 55 22.77 1.21 -10.32
N PHE A 56 22.14 2.28 -9.83
CA PHE A 56 20.80 2.12 -9.26
C PHE A 56 19.71 2.21 -10.34
N PRO A 57 18.86 1.17 -10.50
CA PRO A 57 17.78 1.17 -11.48
C PRO A 57 16.86 2.37 -11.26
N ILE A 58 16.75 3.22 -12.29
CA ILE A 58 15.92 4.45 -12.31
C ILE A 58 14.47 4.17 -11.91
N LEU A 59 14.00 2.96 -12.20
CA LEU A 59 12.64 2.50 -11.93
C LEU A 59 12.45 1.91 -10.53
N SER A 60 13.50 1.76 -9.72
CA SER A 60 13.40 1.18 -8.38
C SER A 60 13.38 2.24 -7.28
N CYS A 61 12.58 1.99 -6.26
CA CYS A 61 12.48 2.83 -5.06
C CYS A 61 13.50 2.49 -3.96
N CYS A 62 14.41 1.55 -4.22
CA CYS A 62 15.47 1.21 -3.27
C CYS A 62 16.22 2.47 -2.81
N PRO A 63 16.35 2.70 -1.49
CA PRO A 63 17.08 3.86 -0.98
C PRO A 63 18.54 3.78 -1.41
N THR A 64 19.13 4.93 -1.73
CA THR A 64 20.54 5.02 -2.10
C THR A 64 21.43 4.86 -0.89
N ASN A 65 22.31 3.86 -0.91
CA ASN A 65 23.35 3.69 0.09
C ASN A 65 24.61 4.48 -0.32
N LEU A 66 24.47 5.80 -0.48
CA LEU A 66 25.65 6.64 -0.70
C LEU A 66 26.40 6.88 0.62
N THR A 67 27.73 6.92 0.54
CA THR A 67 28.59 7.40 1.63
C THR A 67 28.24 8.84 1.98
N LYS A 68 28.25 9.16 3.28
CA LYS A 68 27.79 10.45 3.80
C LYS A 68 28.90 11.16 4.54
N TYR A 69 28.86 12.48 4.45
CA TYR A 69 29.67 13.38 5.26
C TYR A 69 28.76 14.41 5.88
N LYS A 70 28.72 14.43 7.21
CA LYS A 70 27.81 15.26 7.99
C LYS A 70 28.60 16.17 8.93
N VAL A 71 28.19 17.42 8.99
CA VAL A 71 28.73 18.43 9.90
C VAL A 71 27.95 18.43 11.22
N ASP A 72 28.56 18.06 12.35
CA ASP A 72 27.92 18.03 13.69
C ASP A 72 27.28 19.35 14.13
N SER A 73 27.94 20.50 13.91
CA SER A 73 27.39 21.81 14.29
C SER A 73 27.90 22.93 13.38
N LEU A 74 26.96 23.73 12.90
CA LEU A 74 27.27 25.03 12.30
C LEU A 74 27.52 26.04 13.42
N ASN A 75 28.54 26.87 13.25
CA ASN A 75 28.69 28.03 14.11
C ASN A 75 27.66 29.09 13.69
N LEU A 76 26.57 29.22 14.47
CA LEU A 76 25.46 30.14 14.19
C LEU A 76 25.81 31.62 14.43
N HIS A 77 26.97 31.94 15.03
CA HIS A 77 27.36 33.31 15.34
C HIS A 77 28.21 33.94 14.21
N GLY A 78 27.62 34.89 13.47
CA GLY A 78 28.29 35.77 12.49
C GLY A 78 27.77 35.66 11.05
N HIS A 79 28.09 36.64 10.20
CA HIS A 79 27.47 36.88 8.89
C HIS A 79 28.06 36.10 7.68
N SER A 80 28.94 35.11 7.86
CA SER A 80 29.70 34.48 6.76
C SER A 80 29.38 33.00 6.52
N ARG A 81 29.53 32.51 5.28
CA ARG A 81 29.54 31.06 4.96
C ARG A 81 30.64 30.34 5.74
N GLN A 82 30.35 29.16 6.28
CA GLN A 82 31.33 28.30 6.93
C GLN A 82 31.90 27.30 5.93
N LYS A 83 33.23 27.17 5.88
CA LYS A 83 33.92 26.25 4.98
C LYS A 83 34.30 24.96 5.70
N PHE A 84 34.03 23.84 5.06
CA PHE A 84 34.40 22.49 5.52
C PHE A 84 35.28 21.84 4.47
N ILE A 85 36.29 21.09 4.92
CA ILE A 85 37.28 20.48 4.04
C ILE A 85 37.11 18.96 4.12
N LEU A 86 36.82 18.34 2.97
CA LEU A 86 36.81 16.90 2.79
C LEU A 86 38.02 16.48 1.95
N PRO A 87 39.05 15.84 2.54
CA PRO A 87 40.25 15.44 1.82
C PRO A 87 40.02 14.17 1.00
N LEU A 88 40.30 14.20 -0.30
CA LEU A 88 40.36 13.06 -1.21
C LEU A 88 41.82 12.66 -1.43
N THR A 89 42.20 11.45 -1.03
CA THR A 89 43.53 10.89 -1.25
C THR A 89 43.51 10.03 -2.51
N ILE A 90 44.45 10.30 -3.41
CA ILE A 90 44.68 9.55 -4.66
C ILE A 90 46.08 8.95 -4.57
N THR A 91 46.18 7.62 -4.56
CA THR A 91 47.45 6.89 -4.48
C THR A 91 47.68 6.13 -5.77
N ASN A 92 48.80 6.39 -6.44
CA ASN A 92 49.23 5.62 -7.60
C ASN A 92 49.89 4.31 -7.13
N ASN A 93 49.30 3.15 -7.40
CA ASN A 93 49.91 1.86 -7.06
C ASN A 93 50.79 1.30 -8.21
N GLU A 94 50.78 1.96 -9.37
CA GLU A 94 51.52 1.51 -10.55
C GLU A 94 53.00 1.95 -10.52
N ASN A 95 53.80 1.32 -11.37
CA ASN A 95 55.21 1.66 -11.56
C ASN A 95 55.42 2.79 -12.58
N GLU A 96 54.36 3.28 -13.22
CA GLU A 96 54.40 4.34 -14.23
C GLU A 96 53.84 5.65 -13.68
N THR A 97 54.20 6.76 -14.31
CA THR A 97 53.69 8.09 -13.95
C THR A 97 52.28 8.29 -14.48
N ILE A 98 51.35 8.68 -13.62
CA ILE A 98 49.95 8.95 -14.02
C ILE A 98 49.70 10.46 -13.98
N ILE A 99 49.13 11.01 -15.04
CA ILE A 99 48.80 12.44 -15.14
C ILE A 99 47.30 12.63 -14.96
N LEU A 100 46.90 13.40 -13.93
CA LEU A 100 45.50 13.77 -13.74
C LEU A 100 45.12 14.85 -14.77
N ARG A 101 44.23 14.53 -15.70
CA ARG A 101 43.79 15.46 -16.77
C ARG A 101 42.63 16.32 -16.35
N GLN A 102 41.69 15.75 -15.59
CA GLN A 102 40.46 16.42 -15.21
C GLN A 102 40.00 15.93 -13.84
N LEU A 103 39.60 16.89 -13.01
CA LEU A 103 38.89 16.66 -11.76
C LEU A 103 37.78 17.69 -11.69
N THR A 104 36.55 17.25 -11.89
CA THR A 104 35.37 18.11 -11.82
C THR A 104 34.43 17.58 -10.76
N ILE A 105 33.94 18.47 -9.92
CA ILE A 105 32.89 18.20 -8.97
C ILE A 105 31.71 19.08 -9.33
N THR A 106 30.54 18.47 -9.46
CA THR A 106 29.31 19.13 -9.87
C THR A 106 28.18 18.69 -8.96
N ASP A 107 27.29 19.62 -8.64
CA ASP A 107 26.03 19.28 -7.99
C ASP A 107 25.22 18.37 -8.92
N TYR A 108 24.75 17.24 -8.40
CA TYR A 108 23.93 16.33 -9.19
C TYR A 108 22.52 16.92 -9.48
N LEU A 109 22.05 17.81 -8.61
CA LEU A 109 20.72 18.40 -8.67
C LEU A 109 20.82 19.92 -8.74
N SER A 110 20.22 20.52 -9.77
CA SER A 110 20.28 21.96 -10.05
C SER A 110 19.66 22.88 -8.99
N TYR A 111 18.98 22.32 -8.00
CA TYR A 111 18.33 23.03 -6.89
C TYR A 111 19.01 22.80 -5.54
N GLN A 112 20.13 22.06 -5.51
CA GLN A 112 20.93 21.82 -4.30
C GLN A 112 22.11 22.78 -4.28
N ASP A 113 22.02 23.82 -3.44
CA ASP A 113 23.00 24.91 -3.41
C ASP A 113 24.05 24.70 -2.31
N ILE A 114 24.79 23.58 -2.32
CA ILE A 114 26.00 23.45 -1.49
C ILE A 114 27.22 23.62 -2.39
N PRO A 115 27.69 24.86 -2.59
CA PRO A 115 28.83 25.11 -3.46
C PRO A 115 30.05 24.36 -2.95
N VAL A 116 30.61 23.53 -3.84
CA VAL A 116 31.82 22.78 -3.60
C VAL A 116 32.85 23.12 -4.68
N ALA A 117 34.09 23.30 -4.25
CA ALA A 117 35.21 23.54 -5.16
C ALA A 117 36.39 22.65 -4.79
N PRO A 118 37.05 22.01 -5.77
CA PRO A 118 38.31 21.33 -5.53
C PRO A 118 39.40 22.38 -5.41
N LYS A 119 40.15 22.38 -4.31
CA LYS A 119 41.30 23.26 -4.13
C LYS A 119 42.52 22.59 -4.74
N LEU A 120 42.77 22.92 -6.01
CA LEU A 120 43.89 22.40 -6.77
C LEU A 120 44.61 23.56 -7.47
N SER A 121 45.85 23.84 -7.12
CA SER A 121 46.63 24.93 -7.74
C SER A 121 47.09 24.58 -9.16
N THR A 122 47.37 23.30 -9.42
CA THR A 122 47.81 22.77 -10.71
C THR A 122 47.40 21.29 -10.84
N LEU A 123 47.08 20.83 -12.05
CA LEU A 123 46.80 19.41 -12.31
C LEU A 123 48.04 18.56 -11.95
N PRO A 124 47.93 17.62 -10.99
CA PRO A 124 49.07 16.88 -10.47
C PRO A 124 49.56 15.78 -11.41
N ILE A 125 50.87 15.57 -11.39
CA ILE A 125 51.55 14.41 -11.95
C ILE A 125 51.87 13.50 -10.78
N LEU A 126 51.29 12.30 -10.74
CA LEU A 126 51.54 11.32 -9.69
C LEU A 126 52.72 10.44 -10.10
N GLN A 127 53.81 10.52 -9.34
CA GLN A 127 54.93 9.58 -9.50
C GLN A 127 54.51 8.17 -9.04
N PRO A 128 55.26 7.13 -9.44
CA PRO A 128 55.02 5.78 -8.96
C PRO A 128 54.99 5.72 -7.43
N HIS A 129 54.00 5.01 -6.87
CA HIS A 129 53.82 4.83 -5.42
C HIS A 129 53.61 6.12 -4.61
N GLN A 130 53.30 7.24 -5.28
CA GLN A 130 53.04 8.52 -4.63
C GLN A 130 51.54 8.68 -4.34
N SER A 131 51.23 9.34 -3.22
CA SER A 131 49.88 9.82 -2.90
C SER A 131 49.79 11.35 -2.99
N ILE A 132 48.64 11.83 -3.41
CA ILE A 132 48.27 13.25 -3.36
C ILE A 132 46.93 13.41 -2.64
N VAL A 133 46.80 14.50 -1.88
CA VAL A 133 45.56 14.88 -1.22
C VAL A 133 44.96 16.09 -1.94
N VAL A 134 43.72 15.95 -2.40
CA VAL A 134 42.91 17.03 -2.96
C VAL A 134 41.86 17.45 -1.93
N GLU A 135 41.80 18.73 -1.61
CA GLU A 135 40.84 19.27 -0.64
C GLU A 135 39.54 19.69 -1.36
N PHE A 136 38.41 19.05 -1.04
CA PHE A 136 37.09 19.54 -1.44
C PHE A 136 36.57 20.54 -0.40
N ILE A 137 36.40 21.79 -0.81
CA ILE A 137 35.92 22.87 0.07
C ILE A 137 34.41 23.00 -0.12
N HIS A 138 33.65 22.55 0.86
CA HIS A 138 32.21 22.75 0.95
C HIS A 138 31.91 24.06 1.67
N SER A 139 31.10 24.95 1.07
CA SER A 139 30.70 26.20 1.73
C SER A 139 29.23 26.14 2.13
N CYS A 140 29.01 26.05 3.44
CA CYS A 140 27.71 25.92 4.08
C CYS A 140 27.21 27.29 4.58
N GLU A 141 25.99 27.70 4.22
CA GLU A 141 25.42 29.00 4.64
C GLU A 141 24.94 28.96 6.10
N ARG A 142 25.13 30.01 6.91
CA ARG A 142 24.78 29.96 8.35
C ARG A 142 23.31 30.21 8.68
N GLN A 143 22.62 31.01 7.86
CA GLN A 143 21.19 31.29 7.98
C GLN A 143 20.46 30.51 6.90
N VAL A 144 20.09 29.28 7.23
CA VAL A 144 19.46 28.38 6.27
C VAL A 144 17.99 28.32 6.59
N ASP A 145 17.16 28.51 5.57
CA ASP A 145 15.81 27.99 5.60
C ASP A 145 15.93 26.45 5.72
N ASN A 146 15.47 25.86 6.84
CA ASN A 146 15.71 24.47 7.30
C ASN A 146 15.38 23.34 6.28
N ASN A 147 14.97 23.69 5.08
CA ASN A 147 14.36 22.82 4.10
C ASN A 147 15.38 22.06 3.22
N ASN A 148 16.55 22.65 2.93
CA ASN A 148 17.53 22.08 1.99
C ASN A 148 18.97 22.30 2.46
N TYR A 149 19.49 21.38 3.27
CA TYR A 149 20.86 21.49 3.77
C TYR A 149 21.70 20.23 3.58
N TRP A 150 21.44 19.59 2.45
CA TRP A 150 22.17 18.44 1.95
C TRP A 150 22.28 18.51 0.42
N SER A 151 23.31 17.89 -0.13
CA SER A 151 23.56 17.81 -1.58
C SER A 151 24.16 16.47 -1.96
N ILE A 152 23.85 15.99 -3.17
CA ILE A 152 24.58 14.89 -3.81
C ILE A 152 25.65 15.49 -4.71
N GLN A 153 26.89 15.11 -4.47
CA GLN A 153 28.04 15.59 -5.19
C GLN A 153 28.52 14.53 -6.15
N ASN A 154 28.61 14.90 -7.43
CA ASN A 154 29.12 14.03 -8.49
C ASN A 154 30.56 14.41 -8.80
N VAL A 155 31.49 13.47 -8.62
CA VAL A 155 32.92 13.65 -8.84
C VAL A 155 33.33 12.87 -10.06
N PHE A 156 33.85 13.58 -11.06
CA PHE A 156 34.42 13.00 -12.26
C PHE A 156 35.93 13.21 -12.29
N ILE A 157 36.67 12.10 -12.34
CA ILE A 157 38.13 12.04 -12.37
C ILE A 157 38.56 11.41 -13.68
N ARG A 158 39.47 12.05 -14.42
CA ARG A 158 40.03 11.48 -15.64
C ARG A 158 41.55 11.56 -15.62
N PHE A 159 42.19 10.41 -15.81
CA PHE A 159 43.63 10.31 -16.01
C PHE A 159 43.98 10.32 -17.50
N GLN A 160 45.23 10.67 -17.81
CA GLN A 160 45.76 10.58 -19.16
C GLN A 160 45.70 9.12 -19.65
N ASP A 161 45.18 8.92 -20.86
CA ASP A 161 45.05 7.61 -21.54
C ASP A 161 44.00 6.63 -20.97
N PHE A 162 43.20 7.04 -19.98
CA PHE A 162 42.15 6.21 -19.36
C PHE A 162 40.75 6.81 -19.49
N GLN A 163 39.74 5.93 -19.38
CA GLN A 163 38.34 6.33 -19.24
C GLN A 163 38.15 7.07 -17.91
N GLY A 164 37.24 8.04 -17.87
CA GLY A 164 36.97 8.78 -16.64
C GLY A 164 36.23 7.92 -15.62
N LEU A 165 36.56 8.09 -14.34
CA LEU A 165 35.84 7.54 -13.21
C LEU A 165 34.82 8.57 -12.71
N ASN A 166 33.57 8.14 -12.60
CA ASN A 166 32.49 8.94 -12.03
C ASN A 166 32.04 8.31 -10.71
N PHE A 167 31.97 9.08 -9.63
CA PHE A 167 31.45 8.58 -8.36
C PHE A 167 30.71 9.67 -7.59
N GLN A 168 29.85 9.26 -6.66
CA GLN A 168 28.99 10.19 -5.93
C GLN A 168 29.11 10.03 -4.42
N TYR A 169 28.92 11.13 -3.70
CA TYR A 169 28.79 11.13 -2.25
C TYR A 169 27.74 12.13 -1.79
N GLN A 170 27.25 11.93 -0.58
CA GLN A 170 26.25 12.82 0.03
C GLN A 170 26.90 13.71 1.07
N PHE A 171 26.65 15.02 1.00
CA PHE A 171 27.15 16.01 1.95
C PHE A 171 25.99 16.68 2.69
N ILE A 172 26.10 16.83 4.01
CA ILE A 172 25.08 17.43 4.89
C ILE A 172 25.75 18.50 5.75
N CYS A 173 25.30 19.73 5.61
CA CYS A 173 25.94 20.86 6.28
C CYS A 173 25.45 21.07 7.74
N ASP A 174 24.37 20.40 8.20
CA ASP A 174 23.82 20.54 9.56
C ASP A 174 23.57 19.18 10.22
N GLY A 175 24.11 19.05 11.43
CA GLY A 175 24.03 17.88 12.28
C GLY A 175 22.60 17.58 12.72
N SER A 176 21.82 18.64 12.87
CA SER A 176 20.41 18.62 13.27
C SER A 176 19.43 18.60 12.10
N PHE A 177 19.92 18.39 10.87
CA PHE A 177 19.08 18.38 9.68
C PHE A 177 17.93 17.36 9.78
N HIS A 178 16.70 17.87 9.57
CA HIS A 178 15.49 17.08 9.51
C HIS A 178 14.87 17.21 8.12
N PRO A 179 14.90 16.15 7.29
CA PRO A 179 14.32 16.25 5.97
C PRO A 179 12.81 16.44 6.06
N LYS A 180 12.28 17.39 5.29
CA LYS A 180 10.84 17.47 5.02
C LYS A 180 10.38 16.11 4.49
N ARG A 181 9.38 15.52 5.15
CA ARG A 181 8.82 14.22 4.78
C ARG A 181 7.74 14.33 3.70
N PHE A 182 7.15 15.50 3.56
CA PHE A 182 6.03 15.72 2.67
C PHE A 182 6.49 16.08 1.24
N ASP A 183 5.90 15.40 0.27
CA ASP A 183 5.93 15.72 -1.15
C ASP A 183 4.54 15.46 -1.73
N TRP A 184 4.23 16.10 -2.87
CA TRP A 184 2.97 15.91 -3.58
C TRP A 184 2.76 14.46 -4.07
N SER A 185 3.83 13.68 -4.23
CA SER A 185 3.74 12.24 -4.50
C SER A 185 2.90 11.49 -3.46
N ASN A 186 2.94 11.89 -2.18
CA ASN A 186 2.13 11.26 -1.13
C ASN A 186 0.64 11.46 -1.40
N ILE A 187 0.22 12.64 -1.86
CA ILE A 187 -1.19 12.90 -2.17
C ILE A 187 -1.67 12.06 -3.35
N ILE A 188 -0.85 11.92 -4.39
CA ILE A 188 -1.16 11.07 -5.54
C ILE A 188 -1.30 9.62 -5.10
N LEU A 189 -0.33 9.12 -4.33
CA LEU A 189 -0.32 7.75 -3.81
C LEU A 189 -1.58 7.50 -2.97
N ILE A 190 -1.88 8.36 -2.00
CA ILE A 190 -3.07 8.27 -1.14
C ILE A 190 -4.38 8.30 -1.95
N THR A 191 -4.48 9.19 -2.94
CA THR A 191 -5.68 9.31 -3.78
C THR A 191 -5.88 8.06 -4.62
N PHE A 192 -4.81 7.60 -5.28
CA PHE A 192 -4.82 6.38 -6.08
C PHE A 192 -5.20 5.17 -5.23
N ASP A 193 -4.55 5.00 -4.08
CA ASP A 193 -4.79 3.88 -3.17
C ASP A 193 -6.22 3.89 -2.63
N SER A 194 -6.76 5.07 -2.29
CA SER A 194 -8.15 5.20 -1.84
C SER A 194 -9.15 4.75 -2.91
N ILE A 195 -8.92 5.14 -4.17
CA ILE A 195 -9.73 4.71 -5.33
C ILE A 195 -9.61 3.21 -5.55
N VAL A 196 -8.40 2.66 -5.46
CA VAL A 196 -8.18 1.21 -5.58
C VAL A 196 -8.92 0.46 -4.48
N ILE A 197 -8.80 0.86 -3.22
CA ILE A 197 -9.47 0.18 -2.09
C ILE A 197 -10.98 0.17 -2.28
N ILE A 198 -11.61 1.30 -2.61
CA ILE A 198 -13.07 1.35 -2.78
C ILE A 198 -13.50 0.41 -3.91
N ILE A 199 -12.83 0.45 -5.07
CA ILE A 199 -13.11 -0.45 -6.19
C ILE A 199 -13.00 -1.92 -5.76
N LEU A 200 -11.92 -2.29 -5.06
CA LEU A 200 -11.69 -3.66 -4.62
C LEU A 200 -12.69 -4.12 -3.54
N ALA A 201 -13.06 -3.24 -2.60
CA ALA A 201 -14.06 -3.48 -1.57
C ALA A 201 -15.47 -3.62 -2.15
N THR A 202 -15.79 -2.88 -3.22
CA THR A 202 -17.07 -3.02 -3.92
C THR A 202 -17.22 -4.41 -4.56
N PHE A 203 -16.11 -5.00 -5.03
CA PHE A 203 -16.05 -6.33 -5.66
C PHE A 203 -15.94 -7.50 -4.66
N GLY A 204 -16.66 -7.51 -3.54
CA GLY A 204 -16.53 -8.55 -2.51
C GLY A 204 -17.03 -9.98 -2.83
N LYS A 205 -17.56 -10.26 -4.03
CA LYS A 205 -17.98 -11.63 -4.44
C LYS A 205 -16.75 -12.45 -4.85
N ILE A 206 -16.65 -13.70 -4.37
CA ILE A 206 -15.59 -14.66 -4.72
C ILE A 206 -16.11 -15.55 -5.86
N TYR A 207 -15.46 -15.51 -7.03
CA TYR A 207 -15.83 -16.29 -8.22
C TYR A 207 -14.89 -17.47 -8.51
N SER A 208 -13.71 -17.47 -7.93
CA SER A 208 -12.65 -18.45 -8.15
C SER A 208 -12.95 -19.76 -7.42
N PHE A 209 -13.28 -19.69 -6.12
CA PHE A 209 -13.55 -20.84 -5.27
C PHE A 209 -15.04 -21.21 -5.24
N ARG A 210 -15.41 -22.23 -6.02
CA ARG A 210 -16.64 -22.99 -5.77
C ARG A 210 -16.28 -24.28 -5.01
N ILE A 211 -15.52 -24.14 -3.93
CA ILE A 211 -15.24 -25.26 -3.04
C ILE A 211 -16.44 -25.39 -2.11
N ALA A 212 -17.13 -26.49 -2.31
CA ALA A 212 -18.23 -26.96 -1.52
C ALA A 212 -17.70 -27.64 -0.24
N PHE A 213 -17.57 -26.90 0.86
CA PHE A 213 -17.18 -27.51 2.13
C PHE A 213 -18.40 -28.17 2.77
N VAL A 214 -18.48 -29.50 2.71
CA VAL A 214 -19.43 -30.27 3.51
C VAL A 214 -18.77 -30.59 4.84
N THR A 215 -19.18 -29.93 5.91
CA THR A 215 -18.74 -30.34 7.25
C THR A 215 -19.19 -31.78 7.50
N PRO A 216 -18.40 -32.61 8.25
CA PRO A 216 -18.75 -34.01 8.50
C PRO A 216 -20.16 -34.18 9.08
N ALA A 217 -20.60 -33.23 9.93
CA ALA A 217 -21.94 -33.19 10.50
C ALA A 217 -23.04 -32.97 9.44
N LYS A 218 -22.89 -31.97 8.56
CA LYS A 218 -23.83 -31.76 7.45
C LYS A 218 -23.82 -32.93 6.47
N ARG A 219 -22.68 -33.58 6.24
CA ARG A 219 -22.58 -34.76 5.37
C ARG A 219 -23.45 -35.91 5.85
N ARG A 220 -23.45 -36.17 7.16
CA ARG A 220 -24.32 -37.17 7.79
C ARG A 220 -25.78 -36.78 7.66
N GLN A 221 -26.11 -35.51 7.93
CA GLN A 221 -27.47 -35.00 7.81
C GLN A 221 -28.02 -35.09 6.37
N PHE A 222 -27.19 -34.84 5.37
CA PHE A 222 -27.56 -34.98 3.95
C PHE A 222 -27.71 -36.45 3.53
N GLN A 223 -26.89 -37.35 4.06
CA GLN A 223 -27.04 -38.79 3.87
C GLN A 223 -28.34 -39.30 4.52
N GLU A 224 -28.67 -38.83 5.71
CA GLU A 224 -29.91 -39.20 6.42
C GLU A 224 -31.16 -38.67 5.71
N GLN A 225 -31.08 -37.50 5.07
CA GLN A 225 -32.22 -36.87 4.38
C GLN A 225 -32.35 -37.25 2.90
N ASN A 226 -31.46 -38.08 2.35
CA ASN A 226 -31.48 -38.52 0.95
C ASN A 226 -31.53 -37.36 -0.07
N ILE A 227 -31.00 -36.19 0.29
CA ILE A 227 -31.00 -35.00 -0.58
C ILE A 227 -29.86 -35.14 -1.59
N GLN A 228 -30.19 -35.47 -2.84
CA GLN A 228 -29.20 -35.66 -3.92
C GLN A 228 -28.65 -34.35 -4.49
N ASN A 229 -29.37 -33.24 -4.34
CA ASN A 229 -28.97 -31.91 -4.82
C ASN A 229 -28.87 -30.95 -3.64
N VAL A 230 -27.79 -31.05 -2.89
CA VAL A 230 -27.48 -30.07 -1.86
C VAL A 230 -26.79 -28.90 -2.54
N ASP A 231 -27.42 -27.72 -2.48
CA ASP A 231 -26.73 -26.47 -2.80
C ASP A 231 -25.63 -26.24 -1.76
N LEU A 232 -24.42 -26.62 -2.17
CA LEU A 232 -23.23 -26.47 -1.35
C LEU A 232 -22.93 -24.99 -1.23
N SER A 233 -22.98 -24.47 0.00
CA SER A 233 -22.66 -23.08 0.29
C SER A 233 -21.23 -22.79 -0.19
N PRO A 234 -21.03 -21.85 -1.14
CA PRO A 234 -19.71 -21.56 -1.69
C PRO A 234 -18.79 -21.06 -0.58
N PHE A 235 -17.47 -21.31 -0.70
CA PHE A 235 -16.47 -20.76 0.23
C PHE A 235 -16.66 -19.24 0.39
N GLN A 236 -16.85 -18.81 1.64
CA GLN A 236 -17.27 -17.44 1.96
C GLN A 236 -16.10 -16.55 2.36
N GLY A 237 -14.88 -17.09 2.51
CA GLY A 237 -13.73 -16.40 3.05
C GLY A 237 -13.41 -16.79 4.49
N PHE A 238 -12.30 -16.26 5.00
CA PHE A 238 -11.86 -16.35 6.38
C PHE A 238 -12.41 -15.19 7.20
N TYR A 239 -12.90 -15.48 8.40
CA TYR A 239 -13.42 -14.45 9.28
C TYR A 239 -12.31 -13.81 10.10
N LEU A 240 -12.32 -12.48 10.16
CA LEU A 240 -11.41 -11.70 10.99
C LEU A 240 -12.07 -11.39 12.32
N TYR A 241 -11.46 -11.87 13.40
CA TYR A 241 -11.81 -11.57 14.77
C TYR A 241 -10.53 -11.63 15.64
N TRP A 242 -10.68 -11.71 16.95
CA TRP A 242 -9.58 -11.57 17.91
C TRP A 242 -8.34 -12.48 17.67
N PRO A 243 -8.46 -13.80 17.40
CA PRO A 243 -7.29 -14.66 17.18
C PRO A 243 -6.48 -14.30 15.95
N GLN A 244 -7.11 -13.84 14.87
CA GLN A 244 -6.40 -13.39 13.67
C GLN A 244 -5.60 -12.11 13.98
N ALA A 245 -6.15 -11.21 14.79
CA ALA A 245 -5.41 -10.04 15.27
C ALA A 245 -4.20 -10.47 16.11
N LEU A 246 -4.36 -11.42 17.05
CA LEU A 246 -3.24 -11.97 17.83
C LEU A 246 -2.15 -12.59 16.95
N ILE A 247 -2.54 -13.39 15.95
CA ILE A 247 -1.59 -14.01 15.01
C ILE A 247 -0.84 -12.93 14.22
N TYR A 248 -1.55 -11.94 13.68
CA TYR A 248 -0.91 -10.84 12.96
C TYR A 248 0.06 -10.06 13.86
N MET A 249 -0.36 -9.69 15.07
CA MET A 249 0.49 -8.96 16.01
C MET A 249 1.73 -9.77 16.39
N GLY A 250 1.57 -11.07 16.63
CA GLY A 250 2.69 -11.98 16.90
C GLY A 250 3.67 -12.05 15.73
N LEU A 251 3.15 -12.21 14.50
CA LEU A 251 3.98 -12.22 13.29
C LEU A 251 4.69 -10.88 13.06
N LEU A 252 4.01 -9.75 13.29
CA LEU A 252 4.58 -8.42 13.15
C LEU A 252 5.71 -8.19 14.16
N LEU A 253 5.49 -8.54 15.43
CA LEU A 253 6.51 -8.41 16.47
C LEU A 253 7.70 -9.33 16.18
N ILE A 254 7.48 -10.59 15.79
CA ILE A 254 8.55 -11.51 15.40
C ILE A 254 9.33 -10.93 14.22
N ALA A 255 8.64 -10.49 13.16
CA ALA A 255 9.29 -9.89 11.99
C ALA A 255 10.12 -8.66 12.37
N LEU A 256 9.59 -7.79 13.24
CA LEU A 256 10.28 -6.62 13.74
C LEU A 256 11.56 -7.00 14.51
N PHE A 257 11.46 -7.87 15.53
CA PHE A 257 12.60 -8.31 16.31
C PHE A 257 13.64 -9.06 15.48
N THR A 258 13.21 -9.94 14.57
CA THR A 258 14.11 -10.66 13.68
C THR A 258 14.83 -9.71 12.71
N SER A 259 14.13 -8.71 12.16
CA SER A 259 14.73 -7.71 11.26
C SER A 259 15.80 -6.86 11.97
N MET A 260 15.56 -6.49 13.23
CA MET A 260 16.50 -5.71 14.04
C MET A 260 17.72 -6.54 14.45
N SER A 261 17.53 -7.82 14.81
CA SER A 261 18.60 -8.69 15.32
C SER A 261 19.47 -9.31 14.22
N TYR A 262 18.89 -9.73 13.09
CA TYR A 262 19.58 -10.55 12.08
C TYR A 262 19.80 -9.84 10.72
N LYS A 263 19.37 -8.58 10.60
CA LYS A 263 19.52 -7.67 9.44
C LYS A 263 19.45 -8.40 8.09
N GLU A 264 20.60 -8.78 7.52
CA GLU A 264 20.71 -9.35 6.16
C GLU A 264 20.10 -10.75 6.00
N GLN A 265 20.18 -11.61 7.02
CA GLN A 265 19.63 -12.98 6.91
C GLN A 265 18.10 -12.97 6.93
N ALA A 266 17.51 -12.10 7.77
CA ALA A 266 16.08 -11.91 7.87
C ALA A 266 15.49 -11.41 6.54
N GLU A 267 16.19 -10.48 5.87
CA GLU A 267 15.77 -9.89 4.60
C GLU A 267 15.54 -10.95 3.51
N LYS A 268 16.44 -11.92 3.38
CA LYS A 268 16.32 -12.99 2.37
C LYS A 268 15.08 -13.87 2.60
N ILE A 269 14.83 -14.24 3.85
CA ILE A 269 13.67 -15.08 4.23
C ILE A 269 12.36 -14.30 4.00
N ILE A 270 12.31 -13.04 4.44
CA ILE A 270 11.14 -12.18 4.25
C ILE A 270 10.86 -12.01 2.76
N LYS A 271 11.86 -11.71 1.93
CA LYS A 271 11.70 -11.58 0.46
C LYS A 271 11.14 -12.85 -0.18
N LEU A 272 11.66 -14.03 0.19
CA LEU A 272 11.16 -15.31 -0.34
C LEU A 272 9.68 -15.53 0.02
N LEU A 273 9.30 -15.28 1.27
CA LEU A 273 7.91 -15.39 1.73
C LEU A 273 7.00 -14.40 1.00
N VAL A 274 7.44 -13.16 0.82
CA VAL A 274 6.69 -12.15 0.07
C VAL A 274 6.48 -12.59 -1.37
N TYR A 275 7.52 -13.10 -2.05
CA TYR A 275 7.37 -13.57 -3.43
C TYR A 275 6.39 -14.73 -3.56
N LEU A 276 6.41 -15.67 -2.62
CA LEU A 276 5.42 -16.75 -2.57
C LEU A 276 3.99 -16.19 -2.42
N ILE A 277 3.80 -15.24 -1.50
CA ILE A 277 2.52 -14.57 -1.30
C ILE A 277 2.09 -13.82 -2.57
N CYS A 278 3.02 -13.13 -3.24
CA CYS A 278 2.73 -12.40 -4.47
C CYS A 278 2.28 -13.32 -5.61
N VAL A 279 2.90 -14.50 -5.78
CA VAL A 279 2.48 -15.50 -6.77
C VAL A 279 1.07 -16.00 -6.45
N LEU A 280 0.81 -16.41 -5.20
CA LEU A 280 -0.48 -16.95 -4.79
C LEU A 280 -1.61 -15.92 -4.90
N THR A 281 -1.36 -14.69 -4.47
CA THR A 281 -2.34 -13.60 -4.52
C THR A 281 -2.56 -13.08 -5.94
N SER A 282 -1.52 -12.99 -6.78
CA SER A 282 -1.70 -12.63 -8.19
C SER A 282 -2.51 -13.69 -8.93
N PHE A 283 -2.24 -14.97 -8.66
CA PHE A 283 -3.00 -16.08 -9.25
C PHE A 283 -4.48 -15.98 -8.87
N HIS A 284 -4.75 -15.82 -7.57
CA HIS A 284 -6.12 -15.66 -7.08
C HIS A 284 -6.80 -14.42 -7.68
N PHE A 285 -6.11 -13.27 -7.71
CA PHE A 285 -6.64 -12.01 -8.23
C PHE A 285 -7.02 -12.10 -9.71
N PHE A 286 -6.13 -12.62 -10.56
CA PHE A 286 -6.44 -12.79 -11.98
C PHE A 286 -7.55 -13.82 -12.22
N ASN A 287 -7.57 -14.91 -11.44
CA ASN A 287 -8.63 -15.92 -11.54
C ASN A 287 -10.00 -15.33 -11.16
N GLU A 288 -10.02 -14.43 -10.17
CA GLU A 288 -11.21 -13.65 -9.81
C GLU A 288 -11.66 -12.72 -10.94
N ILE A 289 -10.73 -12.00 -11.59
CA ILE A 289 -11.03 -11.13 -12.73
C ILE A 289 -11.64 -11.95 -13.86
N PHE A 290 -10.98 -13.03 -14.31
CA PHE A 290 -11.50 -13.90 -15.36
C PHE A 290 -12.81 -14.59 -14.96
N GLY A 291 -12.97 -14.91 -13.68
CA GLY A 291 -14.21 -15.44 -13.12
C GLY A 291 -15.40 -14.48 -13.26
N LYS A 292 -15.18 -13.17 -13.14
CA LYS A 292 -16.21 -12.15 -13.38
C LYS A 292 -16.64 -12.10 -14.85
N PHE A 293 -15.71 -12.30 -15.79
CA PHE A 293 -15.98 -12.29 -17.24
C PHE A 293 -16.50 -13.61 -17.80
N ARG A 294 -16.74 -14.63 -16.96
CA ARG A 294 -17.14 -15.98 -17.41
C ARG A 294 -18.44 -16.00 -18.24
N ASN A 295 -19.38 -15.09 -17.96
CA ASN A 295 -20.65 -15.03 -18.67
C ASN A 295 -20.48 -14.41 -20.06
N THR A 296 -19.52 -13.50 -20.21
CA THR A 296 -19.19 -12.84 -21.49
C THR A 296 -18.30 -13.74 -22.35
N LEU A 297 -17.39 -14.49 -21.74
CA LEU A 297 -16.42 -15.36 -22.41
C LEU A 297 -16.57 -16.80 -21.88
N PRO A 298 -17.51 -17.59 -22.43
CA PRO A 298 -17.85 -18.91 -21.89
C PRO A 298 -16.70 -19.92 -21.92
N PHE A 299 -15.78 -19.80 -22.90
CA PHE A 299 -14.59 -20.65 -23.01
C PHE A 299 -13.71 -20.60 -21.74
N LEU A 300 -13.73 -19.50 -20.98
CA LEU A 300 -12.98 -19.40 -19.70
C LEU A 300 -13.43 -20.42 -18.65
N SER A 301 -14.63 -20.97 -18.79
CA SER A 301 -15.18 -21.99 -17.90
C SER A 301 -14.92 -23.43 -18.35
N GLU A 302 -14.41 -23.61 -19.57
CA GLU A 302 -14.07 -24.94 -20.12
C GLU A 302 -12.92 -25.57 -19.34
N LYS A 303 -12.99 -26.89 -19.18
CA LYS A 303 -12.00 -27.68 -18.45
C LYS A 303 -11.04 -28.35 -19.42
N VAL A 304 -9.75 -28.22 -19.16
CA VAL A 304 -8.67 -28.93 -19.84
C VAL A 304 -7.81 -29.57 -18.75
N LEU A 305 -7.56 -30.89 -18.83
CA LEU A 305 -6.70 -31.62 -17.88
C LEU A 305 -7.01 -31.29 -16.40
N CYS A 306 -8.31 -31.30 -16.05
CA CYS A 306 -8.88 -31.02 -14.71
C CYS A 306 -8.91 -29.54 -14.26
N LEU A 307 -8.16 -28.64 -14.88
CA LEU A 307 -8.18 -27.20 -14.58
C LEU A 307 -9.04 -26.42 -15.58
N LYS A 308 -9.55 -25.25 -15.20
CA LYS A 308 -10.27 -24.39 -16.14
C LYS A 308 -9.27 -23.57 -16.94
N ILE A 309 -9.62 -23.18 -18.18
CA ILE A 309 -8.76 -22.33 -19.01
C ILE A 309 -8.35 -21.04 -18.28
N ARG A 310 -9.27 -20.43 -17.51
CA ARG A 310 -8.95 -19.26 -16.68
C ARG A 310 -7.85 -19.50 -15.64
N ASP A 311 -7.73 -20.72 -15.10
CA ASP A 311 -6.72 -21.05 -14.09
C ASP A 311 -5.33 -21.03 -14.74
N TYR A 312 -5.19 -21.60 -15.94
CA TYR A 312 -3.95 -21.54 -16.73
C TYR A 312 -3.56 -20.11 -17.09
N LEU A 313 -4.50 -19.30 -17.60
CA LEU A 313 -4.23 -17.89 -17.92
C LEU A 313 -3.78 -17.10 -16.68
N SER A 314 -4.40 -17.37 -15.53
CA SER A 314 -4.04 -16.73 -14.27
C SER A 314 -2.64 -17.12 -13.81
N ILE A 315 -2.24 -18.39 -13.95
CA ILE A 315 -0.89 -18.87 -13.63
C ILE A 315 0.13 -18.17 -14.54
N ILE A 316 -0.09 -18.19 -15.85
CA ILE A 316 0.81 -17.57 -16.83
C ILE A 316 1.01 -16.09 -16.52
N LEU A 317 -0.10 -15.34 -16.31
CA LEU A 317 -0.03 -13.90 -16.05
C LEU A 317 0.65 -13.59 -14.71
N SER A 318 0.43 -14.40 -13.68
CA SER A 318 1.08 -14.24 -12.37
C SER A 318 2.58 -14.51 -12.43
N THR A 319 2.98 -15.58 -13.11
CA THR A 319 4.40 -15.92 -13.30
C THR A 319 5.11 -14.85 -14.12
N LEU A 320 4.49 -14.36 -15.20
CA LEU A 320 5.02 -13.29 -16.04
C LEU A 320 5.14 -11.97 -15.28
N LEU A 321 4.17 -11.64 -14.42
CA LEU A 321 4.22 -10.43 -13.59
C LEU A 321 5.39 -10.48 -12.58
N ILE A 322 5.59 -11.60 -11.90
CA ILE A 322 6.71 -11.80 -10.97
C ILE A 322 8.05 -11.86 -11.71
N PHE A 323 8.09 -12.49 -12.89
CA PHE A 323 9.26 -12.50 -13.74
C PHE A 323 9.67 -11.07 -14.11
N PHE A 324 8.74 -10.23 -14.56
CA PHE A 324 9.02 -8.82 -14.85
C PHE A 324 9.47 -8.04 -13.63
N TYR A 325 8.86 -8.29 -12.47
CA TYR A 325 9.29 -7.66 -11.22
C TYR A 325 10.76 -7.98 -10.89
N LEU A 326 11.17 -9.24 -11.03
CA LEU A 326 12.55 -9.66 -10.73
C LEU A 326 13.54 -9.26 -11.83
N TYR A 327 13.15 -9.35 -13.09
CA TYR A 327 14.00 -9.09 -14.25
C TYR A 327 14.41 -7.61 -14.36
N TYR A 328 13.50 -6.68 -14.07
CA TYR A 328 13.75 -5.24 -14.13
C TYR A 328 14.16 -4.63 -12.78
N GLU A 329 14.74 -5.44 -11.89
CA GLU A 329 15.26 -4.99 -10.59
C GLU A 329 14.21 -4.25 -9.72
N GLN A 330 13.01 -4.82 -9.63
CA GLN A 330 11.92 -4.36 -8.77
C GLN A 330 11.39 -2.96 -9.13
N PRO A 331 10.86 -2.77 -10.35
CA PRO A 331 10.31 -1.49 -10.75
C PRO A 331 9.06 -1.15 -9.92
N TRP A 332 8.96 0.11 -9.47
CA TRP A 332 7.94 0.58 -8.53
C TRP A 332 6.51 0.34 -9.02
N PHE A 333 6.26 0.50 -10.32
CA PHE A 333 4.92 0.32 -10.90
C PHE A 333 4.49 -1.15 -10.94
N VAL A 334 5.43 -2.09 -11.14
CA VAL A 334 5.13 -3.53 -11.06
C VAL A 334 4.93 -3.93 -9.60
N SER A 335 5.72 -3.35 -8.68
CA SER A 335 5.50 -3.52 -7.24
C SER A 335 4.08 -3.11 -6.85
N ASN A 336 3.61 -1.95 -7.29
CA ASN A 336 2.24 -1.49 -7.04
C ASN A 336 1.18 -2.41 -7.65
N LEU A 337 1.39 -2.92 -8.86
CA LEU A 337 0.46 -3.86 -9.48
C LEU A 337 0.35 -5.16 -8.65
N LEU A 338 1.47 -5.66 -8.14
CA LEU A 338 1.50 -6.78 -7.21
C LEU A 338 0.82 -6.44 -5.87
N SER A 339 1.04 -5.24 -5.33
CA SER A 339 0.34 -4.73 -4.14
C SER A 339 -1.19 -4.73 -4.34
N ILE A 340 -1.67 -4.32 -5.51
CA ILE A 340 -3.10 -4.35 -5.88
C ILE A 340 -3.61 -5.81 -5.92
N CYS A 341 -2.84 -6.74 -6.49
CA CYS A 341 -3.19 -8.16 -6.48
C CYS A 341 -3.32 -8.73 -5.06
N ILE A 342 -2.40 -8.35 -4.16
CA ILE A 342 -2.44 -8.74 -2.75
C ILE A 342 -3.66 -8.14 -2.06
N LEU A 343 -3.86 -6.82 -2.18
CA LEU A 343 -5.00 -6.12 -1.61
C LEU A 343 -6.33 -6.72 -2.09
N GLY A 344 -6.49 -6.88 -3.40
CA GLY A 344 -7.72 -7.42 -3.98
C GLY A 344 -8.00 -8.85 -3.56
N SER A 345 -6.95 -9.67 -3.44
CA SER A 345 -7.08 -11.03 -2.92
C SER A 345 -7.46 -11.06 -1.46
N PHE A 346 -6.76 -10.31 -0.61
CA PHE A 346 -7.00 -10.32 0.82
C PHE A 346 -8.35 -9.69 1.19
N ILE A 347 -8.75 -8.55 0.60
CA ILE A 347 -10.06 -7.92 0.84
C ILE A 347 -11.21 -8.88 0.50
N LYS A 348 -11.04 -9.74 -0.52
CA LYS A 348 -12.01 -10.77 -0.87
C LYS A 348 -11.99 -11.95 0.09
N LEU A 349 -10.80 -12.45 0.41
CA LEU A 349 -10.61 -13.65 1.22
C LEU A 349 -10.93 -13.43 2.68
N PHE A 350 -10.62 -12.27 3.25
CA PHE A 350 -10.82 -11.97 4.66
C PHE A 350 -12.03 -11.06 4.87
N LYS A 351 -12.92 -11.42 5.79
CA LYS A 351 -14.18 -10.72 6.00
C LYS A 351 -14.43 -10.44 7.47
N ILE A 352 -14.91 -9.23 7.71
CA ILE A 352 -15.50 -8.79 8.98
C ILE A 352 -17.01 -9.03 8.89
N ILE A 353 -17.57 -9.69 9.91
CA ILE A 353 -19.00 -10.06 9.98
C ILE A 353 -19.81 -8.95 10.66
N SER A 354 -19.25 -8.37 11.72
CA SER A 354 -19.92 -7.40 12.57
C SER A 354 -18.99 -6.24 12.94
N LEU A 355 -19.55 -5.10 13.32
CA LEU A 355 -18.75 -3.99 13.87
C LEU A 355 -18.05 -4.42 15.17
N LYS A 356 -18.66 -5.29 15.98
CA LYS A 356 -18.00 -5.87 17.17
C LYS A 356 -16.70 -6.59 16.79
N ASP A 357 -16.73 -7.44 15.76
CA ASP A 357 -15.54 -8.17 15.29
C ASP A 357 -14.49 -7.21 14.71
N ALA A 358 -14.95 -6.16 14.01
CA ALA A 358 -14.08 -5.09 13.53
C ALA A 358 -13.30 -4.43 14.69
N LEU A 359 -14.00 -4.05 15.76
CA LEU A 359 -13.38 -3.43 16.94
C LEU A 359 -12.42 -4.39 17.64
N GLN A 360 -12.80 -5.67 17.79
CA GLN A 360 -11.93 -6.69 18.37
C GLN A 360 -10.68 -6.95 17.52
N PHE A 361 -10.76 -6.76 16.21
CA PHE A 361 -9.62 -6.91 15.31
C PHE A 361 -8.73 -5.65 15.28
N PHE A 362 -9.31 -4.46 15.09
CA PHE A 362 -8.56 -3.22 14.88
C PHE A 362 -7.96 -2.60 16.14
N ILE A 363 -8.64 -2.63 17.29
CA ILE A 363 -8.14 -1.99 18.52
C ILE A 363 -6.76 -2.53 18.94
N PRO A 364 -6.55 -3.86 19.01
CA PRO A 364 -5.23 -4.41 19.36
C PRO A 364 -4.16 -4.05 18.34
N LEU A 365 -4.50 -4.08 17.05
CA LEU A 365 -3.60 -3.72 15.96
C LEU A 365 -3.12 -2.28 16.10
N MET A 366 -4.04 -1.33 16.30
CA MET A 366 -3.69 0.07 16.53
C MET A 366 -2.78 0.26 17.76
N ILE A 367 -3.04 -0.46 18.86
CA ILE A 367 -2.19 -0.39 20.07
C ILE A 367 -0.77 -0.87 19.75
N VAL A 368 -0.62 -1.99 19.04
CA VAL A 368 0.69 -2.52 18.66
C VAL A 368 1.38 -1.59 17.66
N ASP A 369 0.67 -1.04 16.68
CA ASP A 369 1.23 -0.10 15.70
C ASP A 369 1.74 1.19 16.38
N ILE A 370 0.99 1.72 17.35
CA ILE A 370 1.42 2.86 18.19
C ILE A 370 2.70 2.50 18.93
N PHE A 371 2.72 1.36 19.61
CA PHE A 371 3.88 0.91 20.39
C PHE A 371 5.11 0.73 19.49
N CYS A 372 4.97 0.04 18.37
CA CYS A 372 6.02 -0.15 17.37
C CYS A 372 6.54 1.19 16.85
N SER A 373 5.65 2.13 16.52
CA SER A 373 6.05 3.45 16.02
C SER A 373 6.81 4.26 17.07
N ILE A 374 6.38 4.23 18.34
CA ILE A 374 7.12 4.85 19.46
C ILE A 374 8.48 4.19 19.63
N TYR A 375 8.53 2.86 19.73
CA TYR A 375 9.77 2.12 19.89
C TYR A 375 10.77 2.39 18.76
N LEU A 376 10.30 2.40 17.52
CA LEU A 376 11.12 2.64 16.34
C LEU A 376 11.57 4.08 16.20
N SER A 377 10.73 5.05 16.57
CA SER A 377 11.13 6.45 16.59
C SER A 377 12.27 6.73 17.59
N GLN A 378 12.31 5.98 18.71
CA GLN A 378 13.33 6.10 19.74
C GLN A 378 14.63 5.42 19.32
N THR A 379 14.55 4.31 18.61
CA THR A 379 15.72 3.47 18.25
C THR A 379 16.35 3.82 16.90
N VAL A 380 15.57 4.22 15.89
CA VAL A 380 16.01 4.43 14.49
C VAL A 380 15.87 5.90 14.07
N ARG A 381 16.12 6.82 15.00
CA ARG A 381 15.87 8.27 14.89
C ARG A 381 15.98 8.82 13.47
N TYR A 382 14.87 9.39 12.97
CA TYR A 382 14.73 10.10 11.67
C TYR A 382 14.88 9.26 10.39
N GLU A 383 15.37 8.03 10.47
CA GLU A 383 15.61 7.17 9.30
C GLU A 383 14.56 6.09 9.09
N TRP A 384 13.51 6.07 9.92
CA TRP A 384 12.46 5.05 9.88
C TRP A 384 12.01 4.71 8.45
N ASP A 385 11.59 5.70 7.66
CA ASP A 385 11.10 5.44 6.30
C ASP A 385 12.17 4.86 5.37
N SER A 386 13.44 5.24 5.57
CA SER A 386 14.56 4.74 4.78
C SER A 386 14.95 3.32 5.19
N VAL A 387 14.90 3.03 6.49
CA VAL A 387 15.17 1.71 7.06
C VAL A 387 14.05 0.73 6.72
N ALA A 388 12.79 1.17 6.84
CA ALA A 388 11.62 0.43 6.42
C ALA A 388 11.70 0.12 4.93
N LEU A 389 11.94 1.10 4.06
CA LEU A 389 12.14 0.83 2.63
C LEU A 389 13.33 -0.08 2.37
N ARG A 390 14.47 0.07 3.06
CA ARG A 390 15.63 -0.80 2.84
C ARG A 390 15.32 -2.27 3.07
N TYR A 391 14.62 -2.61 4.15
CA TYR A 391 14.31 -3.99 4.49
C TYR A 391 12.99 -4.50 3.89
N PHE A 392 12.06 -3.60 3.59
CA PHE A 392 10.72 -3.93 3.11
C PHE A 392 10.40 -3.35 1.72
N ASN A 393 11.40 -3.03 0.88
CA ASN A 393 11.21 -2.70 -0.55
C ASN A 393 10.66 -3.90 -1.30
N THR A 394 9.36 -4.12 -1.14
CA THR A 394 8.62 -5.29 -1.56
C THR A 394 7.20 -4.88 -1.95
N PRO A 395 6.44 -5.76 -2.62
CA PRO A 395 5.02 -5.53 -2.92
C PRO A 395 4.08 -5.46 -1.70
N PHE A 396 4.62 -5.40 -0.47
CA PHE A 396 3.88 -4.98 0.72
C PHE A 396 3.95 -3.46 0.97
N SER A 397 4.58 -2.72 0.07
CA SER A 397 4.56 -1.26 0.06
C SER A 397 4.07 -0.79 -1.31
N ALA A 398 3.03 0.05 -1.32
CA ALA A 398 2.69 0.84 -2.48
C ALA A 398 3.66 2.03 -2.53
N GLN A 399 4.19 2.35 -3.71
CA GLN A 399 5.30 3.26 -3.89
C GLN A 399 5.05 4.23 -5.04
N PHE A 400 5.45 5.49 -4.89
CA PHE A 400 5.42 6.47 -5.97
C PHE A 400 6.68 7.33 -5.93
N PRO A 401 7.39 7.53 -7.06
CA PRO A 401 8.61 8.34 -7.07
C PRO A 401 8.33 9.76 -6.59
N TYR A 402 9.22 10.31 -5.76
CA TYR A 402 9.11 11.69 -5.35
C TYR A 402 9.33 12.63 -6.54
N PHE A 403 8.59 13.75 -6.59
CA PHE A 403 8.83 14.78 -7.60
C PHE A 403 10.12 15.57 -7.33
N ARG A 404 10.52 15.63 -6.06
CA ARG A 404 11.76 16.26 -5.60
C ARG A 404 12.55 15.23 -4.81
N TYR A 405 13.86 15.16 -5.03
CA TYR A 405 14.69 14.28 -4.21
C TYR A 405 14.62 14.71 -2.75
N ILE A 406 14.26 13.76 -1.89
CA ILE A 406 14.31 13.90 -0.44
C ILE A 406 15.50 13.09 0.06
N TYR A 407 16.14 13.57 1.12
CA TYR A 407 17.28 12.90 1.74
C TYR A 407 17.00 11.41 1.99
N LYS A 408 17.86 10.53 1.44
CA LYS A 408 17.78 9.04 1.46
C LYS A 408 16.48 8.42 0.91
N LYS A 409 15.63 9.21 0.25
CA LYS A 409 14.28 8.81 -0.12
C LYS A 409 14.06 9.03 -1.62
N LYS A 410 13.83 7.93 -2.35
CA LYS A 410 13.46 7.97 -3.79
C LYS A 410 11.95 7.99 -4.02
N CYS A 411 11.19 7.31 -3.17
CA CYS A 411 9.76 7.18 -3.35
C CYS A 411 8.98 7.44 -2.05
N ALA A 412 7.84 8.10 -2.20
CA ALA A 412 6.76 8.01 -1.26
C ALA A 412 6.32 6.55 -1.18
N TRP A 413 5.98 6.11 0.02
CA TRP A 413 5.48 4.76 0.19
C TRP A 413 4.42 4.71 1.29
N VAL A 414 3.49 3.79 1.12
CA VAL A 414 2.46 3.47 2.10
C VAL A 414 2.43 1.94 2.23
N SER A 415 2.44 1.45 3.47
CA SER A 415 2.27 0.02 3.74
C SER A 415 0.91 -0.44 3.21
N ILE A 416 0.87 -1.59 2.51
CA ILE A 416 -0.41 -2.15 2.05
C ILE A 416 -1.34 -2.48 3.21
N PHE A 417 -0.84 -2.72 4.42
CA PHE A 417 -1.68 -3.04 5.57
C PHE A 417 -2.50 -1.83 6.02
N ASN A 418 -1.95 -0.62 5.88
CA ASN A 418 -2.67 0.63 6.11
C ASN A 418 -3.83 0.82 5.12
N LEU A 419 -3.78 0.16 3.97
CA LEU A 419 -4.82 0.17 2.94
C LEU A 419 -5.79 -0.99 3.11
N LEU A 420 -5.26 -2.15 3.51
CA LEU A 420 -5.96 -3.41 3.63
C LEU A 420 -7.01 -3.36 4.74
N PHE A 421 -6.67 -2.81 5.91
CA PHE A 421 -7.56 -2.75 7.07
C PHE A 421 -8.78 -1.86 6.83
N PRO A 422 -8.65 -0.61 6.33
CA PRO A 422 -9.78 0.14 5.79
C PRO A 422 -10.58 -0.63 4.73
N GLY A 423 -9.91 -1.36 3.85
CA GLY A 423 -10.55 -2.18 2.83
C GLY A 423 -11.44 -3.30 3.41
N PHE A 424 -11.02 -3.95 4.49
CA PHE A 424 -11.84 -4.93 5.20
C PHE A 424 -13.11 -4.30 5.78
N PHE A 425 -12.98 -3.12 6.37
CA PHE A 425 -14.12 -2.40 6.94
C PHE A 425 -15.07 -1.90 5.85
N LEU A 426 -14.55 -1.29 4.77
CA LEU A 426 -15.36 -0.91 3.60
C LEU A 426 -16.10 -2.10 3.00
N GLY A 427 -15.43 -3.25 2.89
CA GLY A 427 -16.05 -4.49 2.42
C GLY A 427 -17.21 -4.94 3.33
N TYR A 428 -17.08 -4.79 4.65
CA TYR A 428 -18.15 -5.05 5.61
C TYR A 428 -19.33 -4.08 5.44
N VAL A 429 -19.03 -2.79 5.35
CA VAL A 429 -20.03 -1.73 5.22
C VAL A 429 -20.80 -1.85 3.90
N ASN A 430 -20.14 -2.11 2.77
CA ASN A 430 -20.79 -2.38 1.48
C ASN A 430 -21.76 -3.58 1.56
N ARG A 431 -21.41 -4.64 2.31
CA ARG A 431 -22.34 -5.76 2.53
C ARG A 431 -23.56 -5.33 3.34
N PHE A 432 -23.38 -4.53 4.38
CA PHE A 432 -24.49 -3.97 5.15
C PHE A 432 -25.42 -3.12 4.28
N ASP A 433 -24.84 -2.25 3.47
CA ASP A 433 -25.55 -1.40 2.52
C ASP A 433 -26.38 -2.23 1.52
N LYS A 434 -25.81 -3.31 0.96
CA LYS A 434 -26.54 -4.24 0.09
C LYS A 434 -27.71 -4.94 0.79
N HIS A 435 -27.59 -5.29 2.07
CA HIS A 435 -28.71 -5.84 2.84
C HIS A 435 -29.83 -4.84 3.01
N LYS A 436 -29.48 -3.58 3.26
CA LYS A 436 -30.43 -2.48 3.45
C LYS A 436 -30.89 -1.83 2.14
N GLN A 437 -30.35 -2.25 1.01
CA GLN A 437 -30.56 -1.65 -0.31
C GLN A 437 -30.22 -0.14 -0.32
N THR A 438 -29.15 0.23 0.38
CA THR A 438 -28.62 1.60 0.44
C THR A 438 -27.16 1.65 0.00
N TYR A 439 -26.59 2.85 -0.13
CA TYR A 439 -25.15 3.11 -0.35
C TYR A 439 -24.58 4.10 0.67
N VAL A 440 -25.34 4.39 1.72
CA VAL A 440 -25.08 5.51 2.62
C VAL A 440 -23.86 5.23 3.47
N TYR A 441 -23.73 4.00 3.99
CA TYR A 441 -22.65 3.67 4.89
C TYR A 441 -21.31 3.55 4.15
N GLU A 442 -21.28 3.00 2.92
CA GLU A 442 -20.08 2.87 2.09
C GLU A 442 -19.53 4.25 1.74
N ILE A 443 -20.39 5.18 1.32
CA ILE A 443 -20.01 6.58 1.04
C ILE A 443 -19.47 7.26 2.30
N ILE A 444 -20.13 7.09 3.45
CA ILE A 444 -19.71 7.74 4.70
C ILE A 444 -18.41 7.14 5.22
N ALA A 445 -18.24 5.81 5.15
CA ALA A 445 -16.99 5.14 5.48
C ALA A 445 -15.85 5.64 4.58
N PHE A 446 -16.09 5.77 3.27
CA PHE A 446 -15.11 6.30 2.33
C PHE A 446 -14.75 7.75 2.63
N PHE A 447 -15.73 8.59 2.97
CA PHE A 447 -15.47 9.96 3.40
C PHE A 447 -14.65 10.00 4.71
N GLY A 448 -14.97 9.15 5.69
CA GLY A 448 -14.20 8.99 6.91
C GLY A 448 -12.74 8.58 6.65
N LEU A 449 -12.52 7.68 5.69
CA LEU A 449 -11.18 7.28 5.22
C LEU A 449 -10.41 8.49 4.65
N LEU A 450 -11.02 9.25 3.73
CA LEU A 450 -10.39 10.42 3.12
C LEU A 450 -10.04 11.50 4.16
N VAL A 451 -10.96 11.81 5.07
CA VAL A 451 -10.73 12.77 6.15
C VAL A 451 -9.60 12.29 7.06
N GLY A 452 -9.55 11.00 7.39
CA GLY A 452 -8.46 10.43 8.18
C GLY A 452 -7.11 10.49 7.49
N LEU A 453 -7.05 10.21 6.18
CA LEU A 453 -5.82 10.33 5.39
C LEU A 453 -5.34 11.78 5.32
N ILE A 454 -6.24 12.73 5.11
CA ILE A 454 -5.91 14.17 5.10
C ILE A 454 -5.37 14.60 6.47
N LEU A 455 -6.03 14.22 7.57
CA LEU A 455 -5.58 14.54 8.92
C LEU A 455 -4.22 13.92 9.23
N TRP A 456 -4.00 12.67 8.82
CA TRP A 456 -2.70 12.01 8.97
C TRP A 456 -1.60 12.78 8.21
N VAL A 457 -1.83 13.18 6.96
CA VAL A 457 -0.88 13.99 6.19
C VAL A 457 -0.59 15.34 6.86
N ILE A 458 -1.62 16.03 7.35
CA ILE A 458 -1.46 17.30 8.08
C ILE A 458 -0.62 17.10 9.34
N ILE A 459 -0.86 16.04 10.10
CA ILE A 459 -0.11 15.72 11.30
C ILE A 459 1.34 15.36 10.98
N GLN A 460 1.61 14.58 9.92
CA GLN A 460 2.96 14.28 9.45
C GLN A 460 3.69 15.52 8.91
N TYR A 461 2.96 16.51 8.42
CA TYR A 461 3.51 17.80 8.00
C TYR A 461 3.92 18.65 9.20
N ILE A 462 3.12 18.66 10.27
CA ILE A 462 3.37 19.47 11.48
C ILE A 462 4.40 18.80 12.41
N PHE A 463 4.34 17.48 12.55
CA PHE A 463 5.14 16.73 13.52
C PHE A 463 6.16 15.83 12.82
N SER A 464 7.40 15.86 13.32
CA SER A 464 8.48 14.97 12.85
C SER A 464 8.33 13.52 13.33
N PHE A 465 7.36 13.22 14.18
CA PHE A 465 7.14 11.88 14.73
C PHE A 465 6.23 11.06 13.80
N PRO A 466 6.64 9.85 13.36
CA PRO A 466 5.80 9.02 12.52
C PRO A 466 4.65 8.44 13.35
N LEU A 467 3.43 8.95 13.16
CA LEU A 467 2.23 8.32 13.72
C LEU A 467 1.65 7.29 12.72
N PRO A 468 1.19 6.12 13.21
CA PRO A 468 0.50 5.15 12.39
C PRO A 468 -0.73 5.74 11.70
N THR A 469 -0.89 5.41 10.41
CA THR A 469 -2.04 5.84 9.60
C THR A 469 -3.35 5.26 10.14
N SER A 470 -3.31 4.04 10.67
CA SER A 470 -4.46 3.29 11.21
C SER A 470 -5.24 4.08 12.26
N ILE A 471 -4.56 4.81 13.14
CA ILE A 471 -5.18 5.65 14.18
C ILE A 471 -6.11 6.70 13.59
N PHE A 472 -5.75 7.26 12.43
CA PHE A 472 -6.57 8.29 11.80
C PHE A 472 -7.67 7.67 10.96
N THR A 473 -7.32 6.70 10.12
CA THR A 473 -8.27 6.14 9.15
C THR A 473 -9.32 5.26 9.82
N GLU A 474 -8.92 4.30 10.66
CA GLU A 474 -9.85 3.32 11.22
C GLU A 474 -10.80 3.96 12.23
N ILE A 475 -10.28 4.83 13.11
CA ILE A 475 -11.10 5.53 14.11
C ILE A 475 -12.16 6.38 13.42
N LEU A 476 -11.79 7.18 12.41
CA LEU A 476 -12.75 8.07 11.75
C LEU A 476 -13.76 7.32 10.90
N MET A 477 -13.37 6.26 10.21
CA MET A 477 -14.31 5.39 9.47
C MET A 477 -15.33 4.74 10.41
N ILE A 478 -14.87 4.16 11.52
CA ILE A 478 -15.74 3.49 12.48
C ILE A 478 -16.64 4.50 13.19
N LEU A 479 -16.10 5.64 13.61
CA LEU A 479 -16.85 6.68 14.30
C LEU A 479 -17.96 7.25 13.42
N THR A 480 -17.64 7.65 12.19
CA THR A 480 -18.62 8.27 11.27
C THR A 480 -19.74 7.30 10.90
N THR A 481 -19.41 6.05 10.56
CA THR A 481 -20.43 5.01 10.27
C THR A 481 -21.28 4.67 11.49
N THR A 482 -20.68 4.61 12.68
CA THR A 482 -21.40 4.34 13.93
C THR A 482 -22.39 5.46 14.27
N LEU A 483 -21.98 6.73 14.13
CA LEU A 483 -22.86 7.88 14.37
C LEU A 483 -24.09 7.84 13.45
N VAL A 484 -23.90 7.48 12.18
CA VAL A 484 -25.01 7.33 11.22
C VAL A 484 -25.89 6.14 11.58
N ALA A 485 -25.31 5.02 12.01
CA ALA A 485 -26.07 3.86 12.45
C ALA A 485 -26.94 4.18 13.69
N ILE A 486 -26.42 5.00 14.61
CA ILE A 486 -27.17 5.49 15.77
C ILE A 486 -28.29 6.43 15.32
N GLN A 487 -27.99 7.40 14.45
CA GLN A 487 -28.98 8.35 13.94
C GLN A 487 -30.15 7.65 13.22
N ARG A 488 -29.86 6.55 12.51
CA ARG A 488 -30.87 5.75 11.79
C ARG A 488 -31.54 4.67 12.63
N ASN A 489 -31.21 4.55 13.92
CA ASN A 489 -31.67 3.47 14.81
C ASN A 489 -31.33 2.04 14.29
N GLU A 490 -30.24 1.91 13.52
CA GLU A 490 -29.76 0.65 12.94
C GLU A 490 -28.55 0.07 13.69
N PHE A 491 -28.07 0.76 14.74
CA PHE A 491 -26.85 0.41 15.48
C PHE A 491 -26.83 -1.04 15.98
N ASN A 492 -27.93 -1.56 16.53
CA ASN A 492 -27.94 -2.94 17.04
C ASN A 492 -27.69 -3.98 15.94
N ILE A 493 -28.22 -3.77 14.74
CA ILE A 493 -28.04 -4.69 13.60
C ILE A 493 -26.61 -4.55 13.04
N PHE A 494 -26.12 -3.31 12.94
CA PHE A 494 -24.76 -3.02 12.52
C PHE A 494 -23.73 -3.64 13.50
N TYR A 495 -23.88 -3.36 14.80
CA TYR A 495 -23.02 -3.87 15.86
C TYR A 495 -22.96 -5.40 15.94
N SER A 496 -24.12 -6.07 15.86
CA SER A 496 -24.22 -7.53 15.97
C SER A 496 -23.85 -8.29 14.71
N GLY A 497 -23.99 -7.68 13.52
CA GLY A 497 -23.75 -8.39 12.25
C GLY A 497 -24.85 -9.37 11.85
N ASN A 498 -26.03 -9.33 12.50
CA ASN A 498 -27.14 -10.28 12.27
C ASN A 498 -27.65 -10.36 10.81
N PHE A 499 -27.30 -9.39 9.98
CA PHE A 499 -27.66 -9.33 8.56
C PHE A 499 -26.79 -10.24 7.67
N TYR A 500 -25.60 -10.61 8.15
CA TYR A 500 -24.57 -11.26 7.33
C TYR A 500 -25.01 -12.65 6.86
N ASP A 501 -25.63 -13.44 7.73
CA ASP A 501 -26.12 -14.79 7.42
C ASP A 501 -27.17 -14.81 6.29
N GLN A 502 -27.99 -13.76 6.19
CA GLN A 502 -29.02 -13.65 5.14
C GLN A 502 -28.40 -13.41 3.76
N ILE A 503 -27.36 -12.58 3.66
CA ILE A 503 -26.63 -12.35 2.39
C ILE A 503 -25.89 -13.62 1.96
N LEU A 504 -25.40 -14.40 2.93
CA LEU A 504 -24.61 -15.60 2.70
C LEU A 504 -25.41 -16.80 2.17
N MET A 505 -26.68 -16.92 2.58
CA MET A 505 -27.52 -18.07 2.23
C MET A 505 -27.85 -18.13 0.73
N ASP A 506 -27.85 -17.00 0.02
CA ASP A 506 -28.00 -17.00 -1.43
C ASP A 506 -27.45 -15.70 -2.07
N PRO A 507 -26.12 -15.62 -2.34
CA PRO A 507 -25.49 -14.43 -2.92
C PRO A 507 -25.93 -14.13 -4.38
N PHE A 508 -26.75 -15.00 -4.97
CA PHE A 508 -27.26 -14.90 -6.34
C PHE A 508 -28.78 -14.61 -6.39
N LYS A 509 -29.55 -14.91 -5.33
CA LYS A 509 -31.00 -14.64 -5.27
C LYS A 509 -31.36 -13.18 -5.52
N ASN A 510 -30.60 -12.27 -4.91
CA ASN A 510 -30.91 -10.84 -5.01
C ASN A 510 -30.67 -10.31 -6.43
N ASP A 511 -29.72 -10.88 -7.20
CA ASP A 511 -29.48 -10.48 -8.58
C ASP A 511 -30.62 -10.95 -9.50
N ILE A 512 -31.29 -12.07 -9.18
CA ILE A 512 -32.46 -12.58 -9.89
C ILE A 512 -33.71 -11.74 -9.54
N ALA A 513 -33.87 -11.37 -8.28
CA ALA A 513 -34.98 -10.51 -7.83
C ALA A 513 -34.89 -9.06 -8.36
N LEU A 514 -33.68 -8.53 -8.59
CA LEU A 514 -33.45 -7.21 -9.19
C LEU A 514 -33.67 -7.18 -10.72
N GLN A 515 -33.74 -8.34 -11.38
CA GLN A 515 -34.14 -8.43 -12.79
C GLN A 515 -35.66 -8.41 -12.97
N GLU A 516 -36.43 -8.62 -11.90
CA GLU A 516 -37.84 -8.25 -11.91
C GLU A 516 -37.94 -6.72 -11.81
N PRO A 517 -38.67 -6.05 -12.72
CA PRO A 517 -38.80 -4.60 -12.69
C PRO A 517 -39.49 -4.21 -11.39
N THR A 518 -38.70 -3.81 -10.41
CA THR A 518 -39.18 -3.13 -9.22
C THR A 518 -39.68 -1.79 -9.72
N SER A 519 -41.01 -1.62 -9.77
CA SER A 519 -41.64 -0.34 -10.03
C SER A 519 -41.17 0.63 -8.96
N LEU A 520 -40.20 1.45 -9.33
CA LEU A 520 -39.64 2.51 -8.51
C LEU A 520 -40.73 3.59 -8.37
N GLU A 521 -41.58 3.47 -7.36
CA GLU A 521 -42.39 4.60 -6.87
C GLU A 521 -41.46 5.59 -6.16
N MET A 522 -40.61 6.29 -6.92
CA MET A 522 -39.98 7.53 -6.47
C MET A 522 -40.74 8.69 -7.09
N PHE A 523 -41.31 9.51 -6.20
CA PHE A 523 -42.18 10.66 -6.45
C PHE A 523 -43.63 10.30 -6.77
N GLY A 524 -44.51 10.64 -5.83
CA GLY A 524 -45.97 10.67 -5.98
C GLY A 524 -46.41 11.72 -7.00
N LEU A 525 -46.10 11.48 -8.28
CA LEU A 525 -46.80 12.03 -9.42
C LEU A 525 -47.57 10.85 -10.01
N GLY A 526 -48.83 10.74 -9.60
CA GLY A 526 -49.75 9.74 -10.11
C GLY A 526 -49.82 9.82 -11.63
N SER A 527 -49.18 8.85 -12.28
CA SER A 527 -49.51 8.49 -13.65
C SER A 527 -49.84 7.01 -13.66
N ASN A 528 -51.14 6.73 -13.76
CA ASN A 528 -51.66 5.39 -13.99
C ASN A 528 -51.29 4.96 -15.41
N THR A 529 -50.06 4.48 -15.62
CA THR A 529 -49.78 3.63 -16.78
C THR A 529 -50.12 2.20 -16.44
N GLN A 530 -51.38 1.83 -16.71
CA GLN A 530 -51.77 0.43 -16.81
C GLN A 530 -50.96 -0.20 -17.96
N VAL A 531 -50.00 -1.04 -17.61
CA VAL A 531 -49.35 -1.93 -18.57
C VAL A 531 -50.40 -2.97 -18.98
N ILE A 532 -50.99 -2.77 -20.14
CA ILE A 532 -51.87 -3.74 -20.80
C ILE A 532 -51.01 -4.97 -21.12
N LYS A 533 -51.13 -6.01 -20.28
CA LYS A 533 -50.73 -7.37 -20.67
C LYS A 533 -51.65 -7.82 -21.80
N LYS A 534 -51.06 -7.96 -22.99
CA LYS A 534 -51.72 -8.48 -24.18
C LYS A 534 -51.77 -10.01 -24.04
N ASP A 535 -52.72 -10.52 -23.26
CA ASP A 535 -53.01 -11.95 -23.22
C ASP A 535 -53.87 -12.32 -24.42
N THR A 536 -53.32 -13.19 -25.25
CA THR A 536 -53.97 -13.74 -26.44
C THR A 536 -55.01 -14.77 -26.01
N THR A 537 -56.28 -14.35 -26.10
CA THR A 537 -57.50 -15.12 -26.39
C THR A 537 -57.41 -16.65 -26.48
N GLN A 538 -58.18 -17.35 -25.62
CA GLN A 538 -59.35 -18.12 -26.05
C GLN A 538 -60.09 -18.69 -24.82
N GLN A 539 -61.23 -18.09 -24.42
CA GLN A 539 -62.36 -18.87 -23.94
C GLN A 539 -63.66 -18.05 -23.95
N SER A 540 -64.66 -18.69 -24.55
CA SER A 540 -66.01 -18.27 -24.84
C SER A 540 -66.89 -18.14 -23.59
N ASP A 541 -67.66 -17.04 -23.57
CA ASP A 541 -69.03 -16.87 -23.09
C ASP A 541 -69.57 -17.79 -21.99
N LEU A 542 -69.91 -17.16 -20.85
CA LEU A 542 -71.23 -17.32 -20.23
C LEU A 542 -71.54 -16.14 -19.30
N LEU A 543 -72.49 -15.32 -19.76
CA LEU A 543 -73.17 -14.25 -19.04
C LEU A 543 -73.88 -14.78 -17.79
N TYR A 544 -73.64 -14.16 -16.63
CA TYR A 544 -74.68 -13.98 -15.62
C TYR A 544 -74.58 -12.59 -14.98
N ARG A 545 -75.72 -11.90 -15.03
CA ARG A 545 -75.96 -10.53 -14.59
C ARG A 545 -76.46 -10.59 -13.14
N GLY A 546 -75.83 -9.83 -12.25
CA GLY A 546 -76.25 -9.64 -10.87
C GLY A 546 -76.00 -8.20 -10.44
N ASP A 547 -77.10 -7.47 -10.27
CA ASP A 547 -77.14 -6.12 -9.71
C ASP A 547 -76.61 -6.10 -8.27
N GLN A 548 -75.88 -5.04 -7.90
CA GLN A 548 -76.14 -4.20 -6.72
C GLN A 548 -75.02 -3.17 -6.46
N GLY A 549 -75.43 -1.91 -6.22
CA GLY A 549 -74.89 -1.11 -5.11
C GLY A 549 -73.76 -0.11 -5.37
N VAL A 550 -74.13 1.12 -5.76
CA VAL A 550 -73.79 2.45 -5.17
C VAL A 550 -72.58 2.47 -4.19
N VAL A 551 -71.59 3.36 -4.33
CA VAL A 551 -71.52 4.68 -3.64
C VAL A 551 -70.46 5.57 -4.29
N LEU A 552 -70.83 6.84 -4.46
CA LEU A 552 -70.01 7.94 -4.96
C LEU A 552 -69.02 8.47 -3.92
N ASN A 553 -67.92 8.93 -4.48
CA ASN A 553 -66.73 9.55 -3.93
C ASN A 553 -67.00 10.79 -3.05
N SER A 554 -66.48 10.81 -1.83
CA SER A 554 -66.21 12.05 -1.09
C SER A 554 -65.12 11.80 -0.03
N GLN A 555 -63.88 12.24 -0.29
CA GLN A 555 -62.97 12.90 0.65
C GLN A 555 -61.58 13.07 0.01
N LEU A 556 -61.51 14.04 -0.89
CA LEU A 556 -60.35 14.93 -1.01
C LEU A 556 -60.41 15.90 0.17
N PHE A 557 -59.26 16.22 0.76
CA PHE A 557 -59.01 17.11 1.91
C PHE A 557 -59.00 16.48 3.31
N ALA A 558 -57.82 16.04 3.74
CA ALA A 558 -57.32 16.24 5.11
C ALA A 558 -55.79 16.09 5.12
N GLY A 559 -55.10 17.13 4.65
CA GLY A 559 -53.68 17.30 4.91
C GLY A 559 -53.46 17.88 6.31
N LEU A 560 -52.49 17.32 7.03
CA LEU A 560 -51.74 17.93 8.14
C LEU A 560 -52.56 18.51 9.30
N ALA A 561 -52.70 17.75 10.39
CA ALA A 561 -52.31 18.17 11.74
C ALA A 561 -52.73 17.13 12.79
N SER A 562 -51.82 16.87 13.73
CA SER A 562 -52.06 16.32 15.08
C SER A 562 -52.46 14.83 15.18
N ILE A 563 -51.69 14.06 15.97
CA ILE A 563 -52.07 13.71 17.34
C ILE A 563 -51.00 12.81 17.96
N ASN A 564 -50.55 13.27 19.12
CA ASN A 564 -49.78 12.55 20.12
C ASN A 564 -50.81 11.93 21.09
N ARG A 565 -50.82 10.60 21.28
CA ARG A 565 -51.14 9.85 22.53
C ARG A 565 -51.72 8.43 22.29
N SER A 566 -50.99 7.47 22.86
CA SER A 566 -51.45 6.34 23.70
C SER A 566 -52.93 5.91 23.72
N GLN A 567 -53.17 4.63 23.42
CA GLN A 567 -53.89 3.64 24.27
C GLN A 567 -53.80 2.27 23.55
N GLN A 568 -53.06 1.30 24.10
CA GLN A 568 -53.60 0.16 24.87
C GLN A 568 -54.75 -0.58 24.19
N GLN A 569 -54.48 -1.80 23.71
CA GLN A 569 -55.29 -2.95 24.11
C GLN A 569 -54.48 -4.26 24.02
N SER A 570 -54.64 -5.03 25.08
CA SER A 570 -53.97 -6.26 25.47
C SER A 570 -54.75 -7.51 25.05
N SER A 571 -54.07 -8.65 25.26
CA SER A 571 -54.58 -10.01 25.48
C SER A 571 -55.09 -10.82 24.30
N VAL A 572 -54.28 -11.82 23.90
CA VAL A 572 -54.71 -13.23 23.91
C VAL A 572 -53.62 -14.09 24.54
N LEU A 573 -53.97 -14.70 25.67
CA LEU A 573 -53.27 -15.72 26.45
C LEU A 573 -53.81 -17.08 25.98
N GLN A 574 -52.96 -18.02 25.58
CA GLN A 574 -53.22 -19.48 25.62
C GLN A 574 -51.91 -20.16 26.00
N SER A 575 -51.71 -20.41 27.30
CA SER A 575 -52.11 -21.61 28.06
C SER A 575 -51.06 -22.73 27.99
N LYS A 576 -50.11 -22.69 28.94
CA LYS A 576 -49.37 -23.87 29.41
C LYS A 576 -50.33 -24.72 30.26
N PHE A 577 -50.62 -25.93 29.81
CA PHE A 577 -51.17 -26.99 30.65
C PHE A 577 -50.03 -27.75 31.33
N GLN A 578 -50.21 -27.99 32.62
CA GLN A 578 -49.39 -28.83 33.50
C GLN A 578 -50.08 -30.19 33.70
N ASN A 579 -49.25 -31.23 33.84
CA ASN A 579 -49.48 -32.52 34.52
C ASN A 579 -50.46 -33.50 33.81
N HIS A 580 -50.25 -34.81 33.72
CA HIS A 580 -49.67 -35.80 34.64
C HIS A 580 -49.23 -37.10 33.91
N TYR A 581 -48.06 -37.68 34.22
CA TYR A 581 -47.84 -39.04 34.76
C TYR A 581 -46.38 -39.21 35.16
#